data_AF-A0A822AWA2-F1
#
_entry.id   AF-A0A822AWA2-F1
#
_cell.length_a   1.000
_cell.length_b   1.000
_cell.length_c   1.000
_cell.angle_alpha   90.00
_cell.angle_beta   90.00
_cell.angle_gamma   90.00
#
_symmetry.space_group_name_H-M   'P 1'
#
loop_
_entity.id
_entity.type
_entity.pdbx_description
1 polymer ?
#
loop_
_entity_poly.entity_id
_entity_poly.type
_entity_poly.pdbx_seq_one_letter_code
_entity_poly.pdbx_strand_id
1 'polypeptide(L)'
;MNEDDHDIIIDEEEDPDVLVPAEALRMPPEDKSIKKLKKGVFNKEWLNLIEYQPFLKEYKPDPSQATCIVCNQQFSLYYRGKSDIDNHMKTKKHQNNMKSFDVNRQLITKTIKPSKEKDEVAAAEGVLVYHGVKHGHSYLAQQCTTNVCKAIFSSSSIANNLSSARTKSTCIALNVLAPCFTYTLLDDLKQSYYYSLMYDASNKGNMKVYPFCVQFLSTTGVKKGIIDLIDDAEETALKIFSNARKLIIDNDLDINGLSALGADNTNVNVGENHSVFSLFNDEFPDLIKERLVHVWLPIKKYFLEQHDNCPLELKKFFELDEATCILSFLQHVLFELHKKNLELQRNYTTAVDLFRIITSIKTKLQERIDSEFFGAACRYKLMRLPIDTQNRLKSSFIKFLSAIIAYIDSYFDKNITFYQTISYFGQENIEGLTWHQVIQCVEMIKLKSVDEDRLFDEFTNVKSVFKTLLDQPVSLFDQVQAFIRKQNDISKINNCVDEKEDDDDDHLTTNKIVRSDQLWMFLFSITQSPNFKKLICFLYSLPCSNAFVESVFSQMKHLLNDRRKRMTNELVSAELKIRFNSTLSCTEMYKYILCNQDLLKAIKSDEKYTFKKKRIQ
;
A
#
# COMPACT_ATOMS: atom_id res chain seq x y z
N MET A 1 61.90 -40.73 -23.13
CA MET A 1 61.05 -41.49 -22.17
C MET A 1 59.61 -41.01 -22.25
N ASN A 2 58.81 -41.36 -23.24
CA ASN A 2 58.96 -41.97 -24.58
C ASN A 2 57.68 -41.50 -25.35
N GLU A 3 57.76 -41.08 -26.63
CA GLU A 3 57.43 -41.88 -27.84
C GLU A 3 55.98 -42.42 -27.78
N ASP A 4 55.10 -42.24 -28.77
CA ASP A 4 55.25 -42.34 -30.24
C ASP A 4 54.63 -41.09 -30.97
N ASP A 5 55.19 -40.52 -32.05
CA ASP A 5 55.16 -40.94 -33.48
C ASP A 5 53.73 -41.12 -34.06
N HIS A 6 53.35 -40.69 -35.27
CA HIS A 6 54.00 -40.16 -36.48
C HIS A 6 53.37 -38.77 -36.86
N ASP A 7 53.70 -38.01 -37.92
CA ASP A 7 54.55 -38.23 -39.13
C ASP A 7 55.11 -36.89 -39.69
N ILE A 8 55.96 -36.93 -40.73
CA ILE A 8 56.46 -35.77 -41.50
C ILE A 8 56.47 -36.07 -43.01
N ILE A 9 56.10 -35.11 -43.86
CA ILE A 9 56.60 -35.00 -45.26
C ILE A 9 56.99 -33.54 -45.53
N ILE A 10 58.18 -33.35 -46.09
CA ILE A 10 58.76 -32.09 -46.62
C ILE A 10 59.14 -32.35 -48.09
N ASP A 11 59.31 -31.28 -48.88
CA ASP A 11 60.13 -31.09 -50.11
C ASP A 11 59.36 -30.16 -51.10
N GLU A 12 59.95 -29.24 -51.89
CA GLU A 12 61.36 -28.99 -52.24
C GLU A 12 61.60 -27.54 -52.77
N GLU A 13 62.77 -26.97 -52.47
CA GLU A 13 63.69 -26.00 -53.16
C GLU A 13 63.31 -24.84 -54.14
N GLU A 14 64.35 -24.12 -54.59
CA GLU A 14 64.49 -22.68 -54.94
C GLU A 14 64.70 -22.33 -56.45
N ASP A 15 64.25 -21.12 -56.86
CA ASP A 15 64.86 -20.10 -57.78
C ASP A 15 65.24 -20.49 -59.26
N PRO A 16 65.78 -19.60 -60.16
CA PRO A 16 65.84 -18.12 -60.22
C PRO A 16 65.42 -17.49 -61.60
N ASP A 17 65.64 -16.16 -61.76
CA ASP A 17 65.96 -15.44 -63.04
C ASP A 17 64.83 -15.20 -64.10
N VAL A 18 64.76 -14.10 -64.89
CA VAL A 18 65.63 -12.91 -65.07
C VAL A 18 64.90 -11.69 -65.73
N LEU A 19 65.57 -10.51 -65.76
CA LEU A 19 65.41 -9.30 -66.63
C LEU A 19 64.51 -8.09 -66.25
N VAL A 20 65.17 -7.12 -65.58
CA VAL A 20 65.05 -5.63 -65.71
C VAL A 20 65.43 -5.18 -67.16
N PRO A 21 65.18 -3.93 -67.68
CA PRO A 21 65.45 -2.59 -67.08
C PRO A 21 64.39 -1.49 -67.44
N ALA A 22 64.49 -0.19 -67.12
CA ALA A 22 65.03 0.61 -66.00
C ALA A 22 64.47 2.06 -66.16
N GLU A 23 64.46 2.90 -65.10
CA GLU A 23 65.09 4.25 -65.12
C GLU A 23 64.84 5.13 -63.87
N ALA A 24 65.93 5.77 -63.42
CA ALA A 24 66.04 7.08 -62.78
C ALA A 24 65.09 7.46 -61.61
N LEU A 25 65.64 7.29 -60.40
CA LEU A 25 65.34 8.03 -59.17
C LEU A 25 64.86 9.49 -59.38
N ARG A 26 63.67 9.82 -58.87
CA ARG A 26 63.34 11.15 -58.33
C ARG A 26 62.59 10.98 -57.01
N MET A 27 63.03 11.70 -55.97
CA MET A 27 62.36 11.72 -54.68
C MET A 27 60.97 12.38 -54.81
N PRO A 28 59.88 11.76 -54.33
CA PRO A 28 58.60 12.45 -54.19
C PRO A 28 58.67 13.53 -53.09
N PRO A 29 57.95 14.66 -53.25
CA PRO A 29 57.94 15.73 -52.26
C PRO A 29 57.10 15.38 -51.02
N GLU A 30 57.30 16.17 -49.97
CA GLU A 30 56.79 15.99 -48.61
C GLU A 30 55.27 15.75 -48.50
N ASP A 31 54.90 14.94 -47.51
CA ASP A 31 53.53 14.51 -47.19
C ASP A 31 52.60 15.71 -46.91
N LYS A 32 51.77 16.06 -47.90
CA LYS A 32 50.59 16.91 -47.69
C LYS A 32 49.51 16.13 -46.97
N SER A 33 49.64 16.09 -45.64
CA SER A 33 48.68 15.56 -44.67
C SER A 33 47.22 15.55 -45.17
N ILE A 34 46.78 14.37 -45.61
CA ILE A 34 45.35 14.12 -45.83
C ILE A 34 44.71 14.13 -44.45
N LYS A 35 44.08 15.25 -44.07
CA LYS A 35 43.23 15.33 -42.87
C LYS A 35 42.22 14.18 -42.92
N LYS A 36 42.40 13.17 -42.06
CA LYS A 36 41.41 12.09 -41.89
C LYS A 36 40.06 12.74 -41.62
N LEU A 37 39.16 12.67 -42.60
CA LEU A 37 37.79 13.16 -42.46
C LEU A 37 37.17 12.44 -41.26
N LYS A 38 36.75 13.21 -40.27
CA LYS A 38 36.19 12.70 -39.03
C LYS A 38 34.84 12.06 -39.39
N LYS A 39 34.81 10.72 -39.47
CA LYS A 39 33.63 9.95 -39.87
C LYS A 39 32.42 10.41 -39.05
N GLY A 40 31.33 10.78 -39.72
CA GLY A 40 30.12 11.22 -39.04
C GLY A 40 29.46 10.06 -38.31
N VAL A 41 29.09 10.29 -37.05
CA VAL A 41 28.37 9.35 -36.19
C VAL A 41 27.12 10.01 -35.62
N PHE A 42 26.13 9.20 -35.28
CA PHE A 42 24.85 9.63 -34.72
C PHE A 42 25.04 10.32 -33.36
N ASN A 43 24.72 11.60 -33.25
CA ASN A 43 24.62 12.28 -31.96
C ASN A 43 23.17 12.22 -31.45
N LYS A 44 22.97 11.69 -30.24
CA LYS A 44 21.65 11.58 -29.59
C LYS A 44 20.99 12.94 -29.32
N GLU A 45 21.75 14.01 -29.17
CA GLU A 45 21.21 15.38 -29.03
C GLU A 45 20.40 15.82 -30.26
N TRP A 46 20.65 15.24 -31.44
CA TRP A 46 19.86 15.52 -32.64
C TRP A 46 18.39 15.06 -32.52
N LEU A 47 18.08 14.16 -31.59
CA LEU A 47 16.69 13.76 -31.30
C LEU A 47 15.91 14.85 -30.53
N ASN A 48 16.62 15.80 -29.91
CA ASN A 48 16.03 16.94 -29.18
C ASN A 48 15.78 18.15 -30.10
N LEU A 49 16.27 18.11 -31.34
CA LEU A 49 16.05 19.15 -32.34
C LEU A 49 14.68 19.00 -32.99
N ILE A 50 13.86 20.06 -32.90
CA ILE A 50 12.47 20.08 -33.37
C ILE A 50 12.36 19.74 -34.86
N GLU A 51 13.36 20.14 -35.65
CA GLU A 51 13.44 19.87 -37.09
C GLU A 51 13.67 18.38 -37.45
N TYR A 52 14.22 17.57 -36.54
CA TYR A 52 14.58 16.16 -36.79
C TYR A 52 13.71 15.15 -36.05
N GLN A 53 13.18 15.53 -34.88
CA GLN A 53 12.27 14.73 -34.06
C GLN A 53 11.13 14.04 -34.84
N PRO A 54 10.51 14.63 -35.90
CA PRO A 54 9.41 13.99 -36.62
C PRO A 54 9.80 12.71 -37.39
N PHE A 55 11.07 12.53 -37.75
CA PHE A 55 11.47 11.48 -38.69
C PHE A 55 12.74 10.68 -38.33
N LEU A 56 13.64 11.23 -37.50
CA LEU A 56 14.97 10.67 -37.26
C LEU A 56 14.96 9.61 -36.15
N LYS A 57 15.61 8.46 -36.40
CA LYS A 57 15.92 7.44 -35.38
C LYS A 57 17.38 6.96 -35.48
N GLU A 58 17.96 6.65 -34.33
CA GLU A 58 19.25 5.96 -34.20
C GLU A 58 19.16 4.55 -34.82
N TYR A 59 20.12 4.20 -35.68
CA TYR A 59 20.26 2.84 -36.19
C TYR A 59 21.27 2.07 -35.33
N LYS A 60 20.77 1.37 -34.30
CA LYS A 60 21.60 0.70 -33.27
C LYS A 60 22.75 -0.20 -33.82
N PRO A 61 22.62 -0.92 -34.95
CA PRO A 61 23.71 -1.75 -35.46
C PRO A 61 24.91 -0.99 -36.06
N ASP A 62 24.74 0.26 -36.51
CA ASP A 62 25.84 1.06 -37.09
C ASP A 62 25.64 2.55 -36.75
N PRO A 63 26.49 3.14 -35.88
CA PRO A 63 26.38 4.55 -35.50
C PRO A 63 26.73 5.52 -36.64
N SER A 64 27.29 5.05 -37.76
CA SER A 64 27.49 5.86 -38.97
C SER A 64 26.26 5.90 -39.88
N GLN A 65 25.11 5.40 -39.42
CA GLN A 65 23.83 5.44 -40.13
C GLN A 65 22.68 5.95 -39.25
N ALA A 66 21.63 6.42 -39.90
CA ALA A 66 20.37 6.80 -39.28
C ALA A 66 19.19 6.16 -40.03
N THR A 67 18.08 5.96 -39.33
CA THR A 67 16.82 5.51 -39.94
C THR A 67 15.86 6.68 -40.04
N CYS A 68 15.30 6.91 -41.23
CA CYS A 68 14.18 7.82 -41.42
C CYS A 68 12.88 7.03 -41.43
N ILE A 69 12.01 7.25 -40.43
CA ILE A 69 10.71 6.55 -40.35
C ILE A 69 9.74 7.02 -41.44
N VAL A 70 9.87 8.26 -41.90
CA VAL A 70 9.00 8.86 -42.94
C VAL A 70 9.33 8.30 -44.33
N CYS A 71 10.59 8.00 -44.59
CA CYS A 71 11.03 7.37 -45.85
C CYS A 71 11.09 5.84 -45.79
N ASN A 72 10.89 5.27 -44.59
CA ASN A 72 11.15 3.86 -44.23
C ASN A 72 12.48 3.34 -44.79
N GLN A 73 13.57 4.10 -44.58
CA GLN A 73 14.89 3.77 -45.12
C GLN A 73 16.02 4.17 -44.17
N GLN A 74 17.09 3.39 -44.18
CA GLN A 74 18.38 3.75 -43.60
C GLN A 74 19.12 4.70 -44.55
N PHE A 75 19.94 5.59 -44.01
CA PHE A 75 20.84 6.44 -44.77
C PHE A 75 22.13 6.69 -43.99
N SER A 76 23.23 6.92 -44.72
CA SER A 76 24.54 7.10 -44.12
C SER A 76 24.74 8.53 -43.60
N LEU A 77 25.40 8.62 -42.45
CA LEU A 77 25.93 9.84 -41.81
C LEU A 77 27.45 9.97 -42.01
N TYR A 78 28.07 8.99 -42.69
CA TYR A 78 29.52 8.76 -42.71
C TYR A 78 30.34 9.97 -43.17
N TYR A 79 29.80 10.77 -44.09
CA TYR A 79 30.56 11.82 -44.79
C TYR A 79 30.52 13.17 -44.07
N ARG A 80 29.38 13.58 -43.53
CA ARG A 80 29.18 14.92 -42.92
C ARG A 80 28.23 14.95 -41.70
N GLY A 81 27.76 13.81 -41.19
CA GLY A 81 26.96 13.76 -39.95
C GLY A 81 25.66 14.56 -40.05
N LYS A 82 25.53 15.64 -39.26
CA LYS A 82 24.33 16.52 -39.26
C LYS A 82 23.94 16.98 -40.67
N SER A 83 24.91 17.35 -41.51
CA SER A 83 24.59 17.81 -42.88
C SER A 83 24.07 16.70 -43.80
N ASP A 84 24.33 15.43 -43.51
CA ASP A 84 23.73 14.32 -44.27
C ASP A 84 22.24 14.15 -43.94
N ILE A 85 21.83 14.50 -42.71
CA ILE A 85 20.42 14.62 -42.29
C ILE A 85 19.75 15.80 -43.02
N ASP A 86 20.39 16.97 -43.06
CA ASP A 86 19.87 18.14 -43.79
C ASP A 86 19.72 17.86 -45.30
N ASN A 87 20.65 17.08 -45.88
CA ASN A 87 20.59 16.67 -47.28
C ASN A 87 19.50 15.61 -47.50
N HIS A 88 19.31 14.67 -46.57
CA HIS A 88 18.20 13.73 -46.60
C HIS A 88 16.83 14.45 -46.63
N MET A 89 16.65 15.48 -45.79
CA MET A 89 15.42 16.30 -45.75
C MET A 89 15.12 17.00 -47.08
N LYS A 90 16.15 17.35 -47.86
CA LYS A 90 16.01 17.99 -49.18
C LYS A 90 15.65 17.00 -50.29
N THR A 91 15.65 15.69 -50.06
CA THR A 91 15.31 14.70 -51.09
C THR A 91 13.82 14.76 -51.44
N LYS A 92 13.48 14.62 -52.73
CA LYS A 92 12.08 14.58 -53.20
C LYS A 92 11.26 13.48 -52.51
N LYS A 93 11.88 12.32 -52.22
CA LYS A 93 11.25 11.21 -51.48
C LYS A 93 10.89 11.65 -50.06
N HIS A 94 11.80 12.31 -49.34
CA HIS A 94 11.52 12.84 -48.01
C HIS A 94 10.45 13.93 -48.03
N GLN A 95 10.55 14.91 -48.93
CA GLN A 95 9.60 16.02 -49.00
C GLN A 95 8.17 15.56 -49.37
N ASN A 96 8.03 14.62 -50.30
CA ASN A 96 6.72 14.06 -50.66
C ASN A 96 6.15 13.22 -49.51
N ASN A 97 6.98 12.34 -48.93
CA ASN A 97 6.55 11.54 -47.78
C ASN A 97 6.25 12.41 -46.56
N MET A 98 6.95 13.52 -46.32
CA MET A 98 6.65 14.47 -45.24
C MET A 98 5.33 15.19 -45.47
N LYS A 99 4.99 15.59 -46.70
CA LYS A 99 3.65 16.14 -47.01
C LYS A 99 2.56 15.12 -46.72
N SER A 100 2.74 13.86 -47.11
CA SER A 100 1.81 12.77 -46.77
C SER A 100 1.83 12.42 -45.28
N PHE A 101 2.96 12.57 -44.59
CA PHE A 101 3.13 12.31 -43.17
C PHE A 101 2.51 13.41 -42.32
N ASP A 102 2.60 14.68 -42.71
CA ASP A 102 1.90 15.80 -42.06
C ASP A 102 0.40 15.77 -42.34
N VAL A 103 -0.05 15.38 -43.54
CA VAL A 103 -1.48 15.12 -43.79
C VAL A 103 -1.96 13.94 -42.95
N ASN A 104 -1.20 12.84 -42.88
CA ASN A 104 -1.50 11.75 -41.95
C ASN A 104 -1.38 12.17 -40.48
N ARG A 105 -0.51 13.13 -40.11
CA ARG A 105 -0.38 13.66 -38.75
C ARG A 105 -1.56 14.57 -38.41
N GLN A 106 -2.09 15.33 -39.37
CA GLN A 106 -3.31 16.12 -39.24
C GLN A 106 -4.56 15.23 -39.18
N LEU A 107 -4.59 14.12 -39.92
CA LEU A 107 -5.64 13.09 -39.81
C LEU A 107 -5.49 12.28 -38.51
N ILE A 108 -4.28 11.96 -38.05
CA ILE A 108 -4.06 11.25 -36.78
C ILE A 108 -4.34 12.16 -35.57
N THR A 109 -4.03 13.46 -35.64
CA THR A 109 -4.39 14.43 -34.59
C THR A 109 -5.86 14.84 -34.60
N LYS A 110 -6.57 14.69 -35.74
CA LYS A 110 -8.03 14.88 -35.80
C LYS A 110 -8.85 13.58 -35.69
N THR A 111 -8.23 12.39 -35.76
CA THR A 111 -8.93 11.10 -35.78
C THR A 111 -8.31 10.01 -34.89
N ILE A 112 -7.29 10.33 -34.08
CA ILE A 112 -6.91 9.56 -32.88
C ILE A 112 -6.90 10.49 -31.65
N LYS A 113 -8.06 11.09 -31.36
CA LYS A 113 -8.55 10.99 -29.99
C LYS A 113 -9.05 9.55 -29.83
N PRO A 114 -8.71 8.79 -28.77
CA PRO A 114 -9.66 7.77 -28.31
C PRO A 114 -11.00 8.50 -28.11
N SER A 115 -12.11 7.95 -28.60
CA SER A 115 -13.40 8.59 -28.34
C SER A 115 -13.58 8.66 -26.83
N LYS A 116 -14.05 9.80 -26.30
CA LYS A 116 -14.36 9.99 -24.87
C LYS A 116 -15.10 8.76 -24.31
N GLU A 117 -16.07 8.29 -25.10
CA GLU A 117 -16.81 7.04 -24.90
C GLU A 117 -15.97 5.76 -24.71
N LYS A 118 -14.89 5.52 -25.48
CA LYS A 118 -14.05 4.32 -25.29
C LYS A 118 -13.30 4.35 -23.96
N ASP A 119 -12.97 5.55 -23.48
CA ASP A 119 -12.29 5.74 -22.21
C ASP A 119 -13.31 5.65 -21.06
N GLU A 120 -14.52 6.19 -21.24
CA GLU A 120 -15.66 6.00 -20.33
C GLU A 120 -16.10 4.53 -20.21
N VAL A 121 -16.14 3.77 -21.32
CA VAL A 121 -16.39 2.31 -21.30
C VAL A 121 -15.30 1.58 -20.54
N ALA A 122 -14.02 1.91 -20.77
CA ALA A 122 -12.91 1.30 -20.04
C ALA A 122 -12.95 1.65 -18.54
N ALA A 123 -13.25 2.91 -18.18
CA ALA A 123 -13.44 3.33 -16.80
C ALA A 123 -14.64 2.63 -16.14
N ALA A 124 -15.76 2.48 -16.86
CA ALA A 124 -16.94 1.77 -16.40
C ALA A 124 -16.65 0.27 -16.15
N GLU A 125 -15.90 -0.39 -17.04
CA GLU A 125 -15.47 -1.78 -16.81
C GLU A 125 -14.49 -1.88 -15.63
N GLY A 126 -13.53 -0.96 -15.51
CA GLY A 126 -12.58 -0.92 -14.39
C GLY A 126 -13.25 -0.68 -13.04
N VAL A 127 -14.19 0.26 -12.96
CA VAL A 127 -14.91 0.54 -11.70
C VAL A 127 -15.89 -0.57 -11.33
N LEU A 128 -16.54 -1.23 -12.30
CA LEU A 128 -17.37 -2.41 -12.02
C LEU A 128 -16.53 -3.57 -11.42
N VAL A 129 -15.29 -3.74 -11.87
CA VAL A 129 -14.36 -4.70 -11.26
C VAL A 129 -13.98 -4.26 -9.85
N TYR A 130 -13.58 -3.00 -9.66
CA TYR A 130 -13.21 -2.46 -8.35
C TYR A 130 -14.35 -2.58 -7.33
N HIS A 131 -15.57 -2.22 -7.73
CA HIS A 131 -16.79 -2.38 -6.94
C HIS A 131 -17.05 -3.84 -6.59
N GLY A 132 -16.96 -4.75 -7.58
CA GLY A 132 -17.07 -6.19 -7.34
C GLY A 132 -16.05 -6.68 -6.31
N VAL A 133 -14.80 -6.22 -6.38
CA VAL A 133 -13.75 -6.55 -5.41
C VAL A 133 -14.04 -5.97 -4.03
N LYS A 134 -14.39 -4.67 -3.91
CA LYS A 134 -14.66 -4.02 -2.63
C LYS A 134 -15.84 -4.65 -1.88
N HIS A 135 -16.96 -4.91 -2.57
CA HIS A 135 -18.17 -5.48 -1.95
C HIS A 135 -18.21 -7.01 -1.98
N GLY A 136 -17.26 -7.66 -2.65
CA GLY A 136 -17.08 -9.11 -2.64
C GLY A 136 -18.04 -9.89 -3.55
N HIS A 137 -18.45 -9.28 -4.65
CA HIS A 137 -19.28 -9.91 -5.68
C HIS A 137 -18.51 -11.02 -6.41
N SER A 138 -19.24 -12.02 -6.91
CA SER A 138 -18.64 -13.12 -7.66
C SER A 138 -18.37 -12.73 -9.12
N TYR A 139 -17.16 -12.99 -9.63
CA TYR A 139 -16.85 -12.86 -11.06
C TYR A 139 -17.74 -13.71 -11.98
N LEU A 140 -18.45 -14.72 -11.44
CA LEU A 140 -19.47 -15.47 -12.19
C LEU A 140 -20.70 -14.61 -12.51
N ALA A 141 -21.07 -13.70 -11.61
CA ALA A 141 -22.22 -12.81 -11.80
C ALA A 141 -21.92 -11.69 -12.81
N GLN A 142 -20.64 -11.36 -13.05
CA GLN A 142 -20.24 -10.21 -13.86
C GLN A 142 -20.90 -10.16 -15.26
N GLN A 143 -20.98 -11.30 -15.97
CA GLN A 143 -21.63 -11.33 -17.28
C GLN A 143 -23.12 -10.96 -17.18
N CYS A 144 -23.79 -11.40 -16.12
CA CYS A 144 -25.16 -10.99 -15.81
C CYS A 144 -25.22 -9.49 -15.49
N THR A 145 -24.32 -8.97 -14.65
CA THR A 145 -24.21 -7.54 -14.35
C THR A 145 -24.10 -6.70 -15.63
N THR A 146 -23.18 -7.05 -16.54
CA THR A 146 -23.06 -6.36 -17.84
C THR A 146 -24.35 -6.43 -18.66
N ASN A 147 -25.00 -7.59 -18.75
CA ASN A 147 -26.26 -7.72 -19.49
C ASN A 147 -27.40 -6.90 -18.85
N VAL A 148 -27.47 -6.86 -17.52
CA VAL A 148 -28.43 -6.06 -16.74
C VAL A 148 -28.19 -4.57 -16.95
N CYS A 149 -26.93 -4.10 -16.93
CA CYS A 149 -26.61 -2.70 -17.26
C CYS A 149 -27.10 -2.31 -18.66
N LYS A 150 -26.98 -3.20 -19.67
CA LYS A 150 -27.50 -2.94 -21.02
C LYS A 150 -29.03 -2.86 -21.07
N ALA A 151 -29.72 -3.71 -20.31
CA ALA A 151 -31.17 -3.71 -20.24
C ALA A 151 -31.73 -2.47 -19.53
N ILE A 152 -31.13 -2.07 -18.40
CA ILE A 152 -31.56 -0.91 -17.61
C ILE A 152 -31.20 0.40 -18.30
N PHE A 153 -29.96 0.53 -18.79
CA PHE A 153 -29.43 1.75 -19.40
C PHE A 153 -29.39 1.62 -20.94
N SER A 154 -30.49 1.17 -21.53
CA SER A 154 -30.59 0.87 -22.97
C SER A 154 -30.32 2.07 -23.89
N SER A 155 -30.52 3.30 -23.40
CA SER A 155 -30.16 4.55 -24.08
C SER A 155 -28.70 4.97 -23.93
N SER A 156 -27.95 4.37 -23.00
CA SER A 156 -26.54 4.70 -22.75
C SER A 156 -25.62 3.93 -23.70
N SER A 157 -24.85 4.66 -24.50
CA SER A 157 -23.88 4.03 -25.40
C SER A 157 -22.74 3.36 -24.63
N ILE A 158 -22.33 3.93 -23.48
CA ILE A 158 -21.36 3.34 -22.55
C ILE A 158 -21.86 1.96 -22.09
N ALA A 159 -23.09 1.87 -21.57
CA ALA A 159 -23.65 0.62 -21.07
C ALA A 159 -23.73 -0.45 -22.17
N ASN A 160 -24.24 -0.08 -23.35
CA ASN A 160 -24.34 -0.96 -24.51
C ASN A 160 -22.98 -1.47 -25.00
N ASN A 161 -21.91 -0.68 -24.85
CA ASN A 161 -20.54 -1.05 -25.23
C ASN A 161 -19.77 -1.82 -24.13
N LEU A 162 -20.32 -2.02 -22.93
CA LEU A 162 -19.71 -2.87 -21.90
C LEU A 162 -19.51 -4.31 -22.41
N SER A 163 -18.35 -4.89 -22.11
CA SER A 163 -17.95 -6.24 -22.57
C SER A 163 -17.32 -7.11 -21.46
N SER A 164 -17.28 -6.62 -20.21
CA SER A 164 -16.54 -7.29 -19.13
C SER A 164 -17.24 -8.54 -18.61
N ALA A 165 -16.92 -9.68 -19.22
CA ALA A 165 -17.21 -11.01 -18.70
C ALA A 165 -16.25 -11.41 -17.57
N ARG A 166 -16.49 -12.58 -16.95
CA ARG A 166 -15.62 -13.21 -15.93
C ARG A 166 -14.12 -13.04 -16.24
N THR A 167 -13.68 -13.50 -17.43
CA THR A 167 -12.27 -13.49 -17.82
C THR A 167 -11.68 -12.08 -17.82
N LYS A 168 -12.37 -11.10 -18.42
CA LYS A 168 -11.90 -9.72 -18.53
C LYS A 168 -11.80 -9.08 -17.14
N SER A 169 -12.83 -9.24 -16.31
CA SER A 169 -12.83 -8.76 -14.93
C SER A 169 -11.73 -9.38 -14.06
N THR A 170 -11.49 -10.69 -14.18
CA THR A 170 -10.37 -11.37 -13.49
C THR A 170 -9.02 -10.80 -13.94
N CYS A 171 -8.84 -10.54 -15.23
CA CYS A 171 -7.60 -9.97 -15.77
C CYS A 171 -7.39 -8.50 -15.35
N ILE A 172 -8.46 -7.70 -15.28
CA ILE A 172 -8.42 -6.31 -14.80
C ILE A 172 -8.04 -6.29 -13.31
N ALA A 173 -8.60 -7.18 -12.48
CA ALA A 173 -8.22 -7.27 -11.07
C ALA A 173 -6.75 -7.66 -10.90
N LEU A 174 -6.33 -8.79 -11.50
CA LEU A 174 -4.98 -9.36 -11.38
C LEU A 174 -3.87 -8.47 -11.94
N ASN A 175 -4.05 -7.98 -13.18
CA ASN A 175 -2.95 -7.48 -14.00
C ASN A 175 -3.01 -5.97 -14.24
N VAL A 176 -4.03 -5.28 -13.69
CA VAL A 176 -4.23 -3.85 -13.90
C VAL A 176 -4.46 -3.13 -12.57
N LEU A 177 -5.54 -3.44 -11.84
CA LEU A 177 -5.89 -2.77 -10.58
C LEU A 177 -4.93 -3.10 -9.44
N ALA A 178 -4.67 -4.39 -9.18
CA ALA A 178 -3.77 -4.77 -8.08
C ALA A 178 -2.33 -4.26 -8.27
N PRO A 179 -1.70 -4.35 -9.47
CA PRO A 179 -0.39 -3.75 -9.71
C PRO A 179 -0.42 -2.22 -9.57
N CYS A 180 -1.43 -1.53 -10.14
CA CYS A 180 -1.56 -0.08 -10.03
C CYS A 180 -1.57 0.42 -8.57
N PHE A 181 -2.40 -0.18 -7.71
CA PHE A 181 -2.44 0.20 -6.29
C PHE A 181 -1.21 -0.26 -5.50
N THR A 182 -0.53 -1.32 -5.92
CA THR A 182 0.73 -1.76 -5.29
C THR A 182 1.87 -0.81 -5.64
N TYR A 183 2.03 -0.41 -6.91
CA TYR A 183 3.00 0.60 -7.30
C TYR A 183 2.69 1.96 -6.66
N THR A 184 1.41 2.38 -6.61
CA THR A 184 1.01 3.61 -5.91
C THR A 184 1.33 3.57 -4.40
N LEU A 185 1.28 2.39 -3.76
CA LEU A 185 1.74 2.22 -2.38
C LEU A 185 3.27 2.31 -2.28
N LEU A 186 4.01 1.69 -3.21
CA LEU A 186 5.47 1.65 -3.22
C LEU A 186 6.09 3.02 -3.56
N ASP A 187 5.54 3.77 -4.51
CA ASP A 187 6.01 5.11 -4.89
C ASP A 187 5.83 6.13 -3.76
N ASP A 188 4.79 5.96 -2.95
CA ASP A 188 4.50 6.74 -1.74
C ASP A 188 5.41 6.30 -0.57
N LEU A 189 5.60 4.99 -0.40
CA LEU A 189 6.54 4.40 0.56
C LEU A 189 7.97 4.90 0.33
N LYS A 190 8.44 4.95 -0.93
CA LYS A 190 9.77 5.44 -1.32
C LYS A 190 10.00 6.94 -1.05
N GLN A 191 8.94 7.71 -0.79
CA GLN A 191 9.04 9.12 -0.36
C GLN A 191 9.16 9.26 1.17
N SER A 192 8.98 8.19 1.94
CA SER A 192 9.14 8.18 3.38
C SER A 192 10.58 7.79 3.76
N TYR A 193 11.09 8.38 4.85
CA TYR A 193 12.41 8.02 5.39
C TYR A 193 12.42 6.64 6.06
N TYR A 194 11.28 6.21 6.61
CA TYR A 194 11.20 5.04 7.47
C TYR A 194 9.89 4.28 7.27
N TYR A 195 9.97 2.95 7.33
CA TYR A 195 8.85 2.03 7.26
C TYR A 195 9.07 0.81 8.14
N SER A 196 7.99 0.21 8.62
CA SER A 196 8.02 -1.14 9.19
C SER A 196 7.46 -2.15 8.21
N LEU A 197 7.91 -3.40 8.33
CA LEU A 197 7.40 -4.56 7.60
C LEU A 197 6.73 -5.50 8.60
N MET A 198 5.43 -5.73 8.43
CA MET A 198 4.61 -6.63 9.25
C MET A 198 4.30 -7.90 8.46
N TYR A 199 4.43 -9.06 9.06
CA TYR A 199 4.11 -10.35 8.45
C TYR A 199 3.60 -11.34 9.51
N ASP A 200 2.89 -12.38 9.06
CA ASP A 200 2.46 -13.48 9.90
C ASP A 200 2.10 -14.71 9.04
N ALA A 201 1.86 -15.87 9.66
CA ALA A 201 1.56 -17.13 8.98
C ALA A 201 0.08 -17.54 9.11
N SER A 202 -0.60 -17.83 7.99
CA SER A 202 -1.96 -18.39 8.04
C SER A 202 -1.98 -19.92 8.03
N ASN A 203 -2.41 -20.54 9.12
CA ASN A 203 -2.52 -22.01 9.26
C ASN A 203 -3.87 -22.60 8.80
N LYS A 204 -4.59 -21.95 7.87
CA LYS A 204 -5.97 -22.36 7.52
C LYS A 204 -6.05 -23.25 6.26
N GLY A 205 -5.93 -24.56 6.47
CA GLY A 205 -6.10 -25.59 5.43
C GLY A 205 -4.79 -25.88 4.69
N ASN A 206 -4.88 -26.26 3.41
CA ASN A 206 -3.70 -26.63 2.60
C ASN A 206 -2.92 -25.44 2.03
N MET A 207 -3.20 -24.20 2.44
CA MET A 207 -2.64 -22.98 1.87
C MET A 207 -2.00 -22.15 2.99
N LYS A 208 -0.68 -21.98 2.93
CA LYS A 208 0.11 -21.25 3.92
C LYS A 208 0.58 -19.94 3.30
N VAL A 209 -0.11 -18.86 3.65
CA VAL A 209 0.10 -17.54 3.03
C VAL A 209 0.63 -16.55 4.04
N TYR A 210 1.70 -15.84 3.67
CA TYR A 210 2.35 -14.77 4.42
C TYR A 210 2.06 -13.42 3.76
N PRO A 211 1.11 -12.63 4.27
CA PRO A 211 0.94 -11.25 3.85
C PRO A 211 2.09 -10.39 4.38
N PHE A 212 2.91 -9.88 3.47
CA PHE A 212 3.91 -8.85 3.76
C PHE A 212 3.27 -7.47 3.64
N CYS A 213 2.98 -6.90 4.80
CA CYS A 213 2.34 -5.60 4.97
C CYS A 213 3.38 -4.55 5.38
N VAL A 214 3.10 -3.28 5.10
CA VAL A 214 3.94 -2.15 5.52
C VAL A 214 3.15 -1.11 6.29
N GLN A 215 3.83 -0.38 7.18
CA GLN A 215 3.35 0.87 7.78
C GLN A 215 4.43 1.95 7.66
N PHE A 216 4.04 3.13 7.18
CA PHE A 216 4.93 4.29 7.03
C PHE A 216 4.14 5.60 7.13
N LEU A 217 4.85 6.72 7.20
CA LEU A 217 4.25 8.06 7.16
C LEU A 217 4.29 8.60 5.72
N SER A 218 3.12 8.69 5.08
CA SER A 218 2.88 9.27 3.76
C SER A 218 2.72 10.79 3.83
N THR A 219 2.65 11.47 2.68
CA THR A 219 2.33 12.91 2.55
C THR A 219 0.99 13.31 3.17
N THR A 220 0.07 12.36 3.41
CA THR A 220 -1.27 12.59 3.97
C THR A 220 -1.50 11.94 5.35
N GLY A 221 -0.44 11.45 5.99
CA GLY A 221 -0.48 10.80 7.30
C GLY A 221 -0.05 9.32 7.27
N VAL A 222 -0.38 8.57 8.31
CA VAL A 222 -0.04 7.14 8.42
C VAL A 222 -0.77 6.34 7.35
N LYS A 223 -0.01 5.52 6.61
CA LYS A 223 -0.51 4.59 5.62
C LYS A 223 -0.08 3.18 5.96
N LYS A 224 -1.01 2.24 5.80
CA LYS A 224 -0.79 0.79 5.90
C LYS A 224 -1.19 0.16 4.57
N GLY A 225 -0.51 -0.89 4.15
CA GLY A 225 -0.79 -1.56 2.88
C GLY A 225 -0.10 -2.90 2.76
N ILE A 226 -0.42 -3.63 1.69
CA ILE A 226 0.11 -4.95 1.36
C ILE A 226 1.07 -4.80 0.17
N ILE A 227 2.32 -5.24 0.32
CA ILE A 227 3.24 -5.37 -0.82
C ILE A 227 2.97 -6.69 -1.53
N ASP A 228 3.01 -7.81 -0.80
CA ASP A 228 2.73 -9.13 -1.38
C ASP A 228 2.10 -10.14 -0.41
N LEU A 229 1.58 -11.22 -0.97
CA LEU A 229 1.16 -12.42 -0.26
C LEU A 229 1.96 -13.59 -0.81
N ILE A 230 2.93 -14.07 -0.05
CA ILE A 230 3.80 -15.18 -0.46
C ILE A 230 3.16 -16.49 0.00
N ASP A 231 3.05 -17.46 -0.90
CA ASP A 231 2.59 -18.83 -0.61
C ASP A 231 3.84 -19.71 -0.40
N ASP A 232 4.04 -20.19 0.83
CA ASP A 232 5.26 -20.90 1.23
C ASP A 232 4.95 -21.94 2.32
N ALA A 233 5.60 -23.10 2.28
CA ALA A 233 5.33 -24.16 3.26
C ALA A 233 6.16 -24.01 4.56
N GLU A 234 7.27 -23.27 4.49
CA GLU A 234 8.32 -23.21 5.50
C GLU A 234 8.19 -21.99 6.43
N GLU A 235 7.87 -22.22 7.70
CA GLU A 235 7.73 -21.20 8.75
C GLU A 235 9.07 -20.87 9.47
N THR A 236 10.22 -21.27 8.92
CA THR A 236 11.50 -21.02 9.60
C THR A 236 11.86 -19.54 9.58
N ALA A 237 12.44 -19.03 10.69
CA ALA A 237 12.87 -17.64 10.78
C ALA A 237 13.84 -17.24 9.65
N LEU A 238 14.69 -18.16 9.21
CA LEU A 238 15.58 -18.00 8.04
C LEU A 238 14.80 -17.82 6.74
N LYS A 239 13.76 -18.63 6.50
CA LYS A 239 12.93 -18.53 5.30
C LYS A 239 12.16 -17.22 5.27
N ILE A 240 11.49 -16.88 6.36
CA ILE A 240 10.77 -15.62 6.56
C ILE A 240 11.70 -14.42 6.31
N PHE A 241 12.90 -14.42 6.89
CA PHE A 241 13.91 -13.39 6.65
C PHE A 241 14.34 -13.33 5.17
N SER A 242 14.53 -14.48 4.51
CA SER A 242 14.90 -14.52 3.09
C SER A 242 13.78 -13.97 2.18
N ASN A 243 12.52 -14.26 2.50
CA ASN A 243 11.34 -13.76 1.79
C ASN A 243 11.18 -12.25 2.00
N ALA A 244 11.34 -11.75 3.23
CA ALA A 244 11.36 -10.32 3.55
C ALA A 244 12.48 -9.57 2.80
N ARG A 245 13.71 -10.10 2.86
CA ARG A 245 14.87 -9.50 2.18
C ARG A 245 14.71 -9.48 0.67
N LYS A 246 14.21 -10.56 0.08
CA LYS A 246 13.91 -10.63 -1.35
C LYS A 246 12.87 -9.58 -1.73
N LEU A 247 11.78 -9.46 -0.97
CA LEU A 247 10.73 -8.47 -1.20
C LEU A 247 11.25 -7.02 -1.12
N ILE A 248 12.16 -6.72 -0.19
CA ILE A 248 12.83 -5.41 -0.10
C ILE A 248 13.67 -5.12 -1.36
N ILE A 249 14.46 -6.11 -1.84
CA ILE A 249 15.31 -5.98 -3.03
C ILE A 249 14.48 -5.87 -4.32
N ASP A 250 13.52 -6.77 -4.52
CA ASP A 250 12.69 -6.86 -5.74
C ASP A 250 11.81 -5.61 -5.93
N ASN A 251 11.49 -4.88 -4.86
CA ASN A 251 10.73 -3.62 -4.91
C ASN A 251 11.62 -2.37 -4.81
N ASP A 252 12.95 -2.51 -4.73
CA ASP A 252 13.92 -1.41 -4.62
C ASP A 252 13.59 -0.49 -3.42
N LEU A 253 13.52 -1.09 -2.23
CA LEU A 253 13.32 -0.41 -0.95
C LEU A 253 14.64 -0.30 -0.18
N ASP A 254 14.91 0.86 0.43
CA ASP A 254 16.11 1.03 1.25
C ASP A 254 15.98 0.24 2.57
N ILE A 255 16.91 -0.69 2.78
CA ILE A 255 16.99 -1.48 4.02
C ILE A 255 17.32 -0.62 5.25
N ASN A 256 17.97 0.54 5.08
CA ASN A 256 18.26 1.48 6.17
C ASN A 256 17.00 2.25 6.62
N GLY A 257 15.95 2.27 5.78
CA GLY A 257 14.63 2.79 6.14
C GLY A 257 13.78 1.81 6.95
N LEU A 258 14.20 0.55 7.12
CA LEU A 258 13.45 -0.44 7.90
C LEU A 258 13.57 -0.15 9.41
N SER A 259 12.53 0.41 10.00
CA SER A 259 12.49 0.80 11.42
C SER A 259 12.07 -0.32 12.36
N ALA A 260 11.23 -1.25 11.90
CA ALA A 260 10.74 -2.38 12.69
C ALA A 260 10.29 -3.56 11.82
N LEU A 261 10.41 -4.76 12.38
CA LEU A 261 9.75 -5.98 11.90
C LEU A 261 8.61 -6.32 12.87
N GLY A 262 7.39 -6.40 12.37
CA GLY A 262 6.21 -6.85 13.12
C GLY A 262 5.88 -8.31 12.79
N ALA A 263 5.78 -9.15 13.81
CA ALA A 263 5.31 -10.53 13.72
C ALA A 263 4.51 -10.88 14.98
N ASP A 264 3.62 -11.87 14.93
CA ASP A 264 2.96 -12.35 16.14
C ASP A 264 3.92 -13.16 17.02
N ASN A 265 3.69 -13.10 18.33
CA ASN A 265 4.45 -13.85 19.34
C ASN A 265 3.99 -15.32 19.38
N THR A 266 4.17 -16.05 18.28
CA THR A 266 4.07 -17.51 18.30
C THR A 266 5.15 -18.08 19.22
N ASN A 267 4.78 -19.06 20.05
CA ASN A 267 5.60 -19.69 21.11
C ASN A 267 6.93 -20.33 20.63
N VAL A 268 7.25 -20.26 19.34
CA VAL A 268 8.48 -20.78 18.73
C VAL A 268 9.70 -19.89 19.05
N ASN A 269 9.52 -18.60 19.34
CA ASN A 269 10.64 -17.66 19.54
C ASN A 269 10.89 -17.19 20.99
N VAL A 270 9.94 -17.36 21.92
CA VAL A 270 10.20 -17.21 23.37
C VAL A 270 9.35 -18.23 24.14
N GLY A 271 9.85 -19.46 24.22
CA GLY A 271 9.23 -20.50 25.06
C GLY A 271 9.66 -20.36 26.52
N GLU A 272 8.69 -20.37 27.44
CA GLU A 272 8.52 -21.52 28.33
C GLU A 272 7.14 -21.49 29.01
N ASN A 273 6.33 -22.52 28.71
CA ASN A 273 5.06 -22.91 29.33
C ASN A 273 3.77 -22.13 29.00
N HIS A 274 2.93 -22.80 28.19
CA HIS A 274 1.46 -22.78 28.26
C HIS A 274 0.76 -21.40 28.14
N SER A 275 0.64 -20.89 26.91
CA SER A 275 -0.16 -19.68 26.63
C SER A 275 -1.67 -19.90 26.86
N VAL A 276 -2.25 -19.12 27.76
CA VAL A 276 -3.67 -19.16 28.22
C VAL A 276 -4.71 -19.10 27.08
N PHE A 277 -4.33 -18.64 25.89
CA PHE A 277 -5.21 -18.52 24.73
C PHE A 277 -5.68 -19.87 24.13
N SER A 278 -4.97 -20.97 24.39
CA SER A 278 -5.30 -22.30 23.84
C SER A 278 -6.35 -23.08 24.65
N LEU A 279 -7.02 -22.45 25.63
CA LEU A 279 -8.05 -23.08 26.49
C LEU A 279 -9.46 -22.49 26.35
N PHE A 280 -9.71 -21.61 25.36
CA PHE A 280 -10.96 -20.83 25.30
C PHE A 280 -11.69 -20.75 23.95
N ASN A 281 -11.28 -21.48 22.91
CA ASN A 281 -11.70 -21.19 21.53
C ASN A 281 -12.43 -22.29 20.74
N ASP A 282 -12.79 -23.42 21.36
CA ASP A 282 -13.30 -24.61 20.64
C ASP A 282 -14.83 -24.83 20.68
N GLU A 283 -15.66 -23.85 21.10
CA GLU A 283 -17.12 -24.11 21.25
C GLU A 283 -18.14 -23.05 20.78
N PHE A 284 -17.78 -21.83 20.35
CA PHE A 284 -18.78 -20.81 19.93
C PHE A 284 -18.41 -19.99 18.68
N PRO A 285 -18.77 -20.44 17.46
CA PRO A 285 -18.43 -19.72 16.21
C PRO A 285 -19.25 -18.45 15.91
N ASP A 286 -20.48 -18.33 16.44
CA ASP A 286 -21.46 -17.31 16.04
C ASP A 286 -22.12 -16.60 17.24
N LEU A 287 -21.33 -15.91 18.09
CA LEU A 287 -21.90 -15.06 19.15
C LEU A 287 -21.98 -13.58 18.75
N ILE A 288 -23.20 -13.06 18.84
CA ILE A 288 -23.68 -11.81 18.23
C ILE A 288 -23.10 -10.54 18.88
N LYS A 289 -22.86 -9.51 18.04
CA LYS A 289 -22.67 -8.12 18.50
C LYS A 289 -23.98 -7.59 19.09
N GLU A 290 -23.88 -7.09 20.32
CA GLU A 290 -24.89 -6.35 21.10
C GLU A 290 -26.00 -7.13 21.84
N ARG A 291 -26.36 -6.58 23.02
CA ARG A 291 -27.65 -6.72 23.74
C ARG A 291 -28.03 -8.05 24.42
N LEU A 292 -27.08 -8.76 25.04
CA LEU A 292 -27.36 -9.85 26.00
C LEU A 292 -28.43 -9.49 27.06
N VAL A 293 -28.49 -8.23 27.53
CA VAL A 293 -29.51 -7.76 28.50
C VAL A 293 -30.92 -7.63 27.92
N HIS A 294 -31.09 -7.36 26.62
CA HIS A 294 -32.44 -7.25 26.01
C HIS A 294 -33.01 -8.60 25.57
N VAL A 295 -32.15 -9.59 25.30
CA VAL A 295 -32.57 -10.99 25.02
C VAL A 295 -32.44 -11.92 26.23
N TRP A 296 -32.02 -11.43 27.40
CA TRP A 296 -31.90 -12.25 28.62
C TRP A 296 -33.19 -13.01 28.98
N LEU A 297 -34.34 -12.33 28.95
CA LEU A 297 -35.64 -12.97 29.25
C LEU A 297 -35.98 -14.06 28.21
N PRO A 298 -35.95 -13.79 26.88
CA PRO A 298 -36.05 -14.83 25.85
C PRO A 298 -35.05 -16.00 25.98
N ILE A 299 -33.77 -15.73 26.29
CA ILE A 299 -32.72 -16.76 26.39
C ILE A 299 -32.93 -17.64 27.63
N LYS A 300 -33.15 -17.03 28.81
CA LYS A 300 -33.48 -17.76 30.04
C LYS A 300 -34.76 -18.58 29.85
N LYS A 301 -35.76 -18.03 29.14
CA LYS A 301 -36.99 -18.75 28.78
C LYS A 301 -36.72 -19.95 27.87
N TYR A 302 -35.97 -19.77 26.80
CA TYR A 302 -35.60 -20.84 25.86
C TYR A 302 -34.87 -21.99 26.56
N PHE A 303 -33.83 -21.70 27.35
CA PHE A 303 -33.04 -22.73 28.02
C PHE A 303 -33.71 -23.38 29.24
N LEU A 304 -34.78 -22.80 29.80
CA LEU A 304 -35.53 -23.38 30.93
C LEU A 304 -36.88 -23.99 30.52
N GLU A 305 -37.46 -23.63 29.37
CA GLU A 305 -38.79 -24.10 28.94
C GLU A 305 -38.80 -24.97 27.66
N GLN A 306 -37.72 -25.01 26.85
CA GLN A 306 -37.78 -25.60 25.49
C GLN A 306 -36.81 -26.77 25.20
N HIS A 307 -35.93 -27.19 26.13
CA HIS A 307 -35.07 -28.37 25.90
C HIS A 307 -34.67 -29.12 27.18
N ASP A 308 -34.75 -30.46 27.14
CA ASP A 308 -34.16 -31.37 28.14
C ASP A 308 -32.61 -31.36 28.15
N ASN A 309 -31.99 -30.78 27.10
CA ASN A 309 -30.54 -30.74 26.86
C ASN A 309 -29.87 -29.40 27.23
N CYS A 310 -30.43 -28.62 28.15
CA CYS A 310 -29.75 -27.41 28.64
C CYS A 310 -28.46 -27.80 29.40
N PRO A 311 -27.26 -27.30 29.02
CA PRO A 311 -26.01 -27.63 29.71
C PRO A 311 -26.09 -27.30 31.20
N LEU A 312 -25.70 -28.24 32.05
CA LEU A 312 -25.94 -28.18 33.50
C LEU A 312 -25.39 -26.91 34.15
N GLU A 313 -24.21 -26.44 33.74
CA GLU A 313 -23.60 -25.21 34.26
C GLU A 313 -24.32 -23.94 33.80
N LEU A 314 -24.88 -23.92 32.58
CA LEU A 314 -25.73 -22.82 32.12
C LEU A 314 -27.06 -22.80 32.88
N LYS A 315 -27.68 -23.97 33.11
CA LYS A 315 -28.89 -24.08 33.92
C LYS A 315 -28.67 -23.55 35.34
N LYS A 316 -27.62 -24.01 36.03
CA LYS A 316 -27.20 -23.49 37.35
C LYS A 316 -27.01 -21.97 37.31
N PHE A 317 -26.32 -21.44 36.31
CA PHE A 317 -26.11 -19.99 36.17
C PHE A 317 -27.42 -19.22 35.94
N PHE A 318 -28.34 -19.72 35.11
CA PHE A 318 -29.63 -19.08 34.85
C PHE A 318 -30.56 -19.08 36.07
N GLU A 319 -30.38 -20.03 36.99
CA GLU A 319 -31.13 -20.14 38.24
C GLU A 319 -30.60 -19.20 39.35
N LEU A 320 -29.40 -18.62 39.21
CA LEU A 320 -28.86 -17.64 40.16
C LEU A 320 -29.56 -16.26 40.06
N ASP A 321 -30.08 -15.76 41.19
CA ASP A 321 -30.64 -14.40 41.31
C ASP A 321 -29.63 -13.31 40.87
N GLU A 322 -28.35 -13.55 41.14
CA GLU A 322 -27.24 -12.65 40.84
C GLU A 322 -26.79 -12.65 39.37
N ALA A 323 -27.19 -13.62 38.54
CA ALA A 323 -26.72 -13.74 37.15
C ALA A 323 -26.99 -12.46 36.33
N THR A 324 -28.14 -11.82 36.57
CA THR A 324 -28.49 -10.54 35.91
C THR A 324 -27.57 -9.38 36.32
N CYS A 325 -27.05 -9.40 37.55
CA CYS A 325 -26.06 -8.43 38.04
C CYS A 325 -24.70 -8.67 37.38
N ILE A 326 -24.23 -9.93 37.39
CA ILE A 326 -22.98 -10.37 36.75
C ILE A 326 -22.96 -10.01 35.25
N LEU A 327 -24.03 -10.31 34.52
CA LEU A 327 -24.13 -9.95 33.09
C LEU A 327 -24.14 -8.44 32.85
N SER A 328 -24.69 -7.65 33.77
CA SER A 328 -24.69 -6.18 33.67
C SER A 328 -23.29 -5.58 33.91
N PHE A 329 -22.50 -6.19 34.80
CA PHE A 329 -21.09 -5.88 34.99
C PHE A 329 -20.28 -6.24 33.74
N LEU A 330 -20.40 -7.49 33.25
CA LEU A 330 -19.67 -7.97 32.08
C LEU A 330 -19.98 -7.13 30.84
N GLN A 331 -21.25 -6.83 30.56
CA GLN A 331 -21.62 -5.96 29.44
C GLN A 331 -20.91 -4.59 29.52
N HIS A 332 -20.86 -3.98 30.71
CA HIS A 332 -20.24 -2.68 30.90
C HIS A 332 -18.72 -2.71 30.67
N VAL A 333 -18.03 -3.68 31.29
CA VAL A 333 -16.56 -3.77 31.22
C VAL A 333 -16.09 -4.22 29.82
N LEU A 334 -16.73 -5.24 29.25
CA LEU A 334 -16.40 -5.72 27.90
C LEU A 334 -16.65 -4.65 26.84
N PHE A 335 -17.63 -3.77 27.02
CA PHE A 335 -17.85 -2.64 26.11
C PHE A 335 -16.71 -1.61 26.17
N GLU A 336 -16.23 -1.23 27.36
CA GLU A 336 -15.07 -0.31 27.49
C GLU A 336 -13.78 -0.94 26.92
N LEU A 337 -13.55 -2.23 27.15
CA LEU A 337 -12.43 -2.98 26.56
C LEU A 337 -12.55 -3.05 25.03
N HIS A 338 -13.74 -3.38 24.50
CA HIS A 338 -13.98 -3.45 23.06
C HIS A 338 -13.77 -2.10 22.38
N LYS A 339 -14.24 -1.00 22.99
CA LYS A 339 -14.02 0.36 22.50
C LYS A 339 -12.52 0.70 22.37
N LYS A 340 -11.71 0.24 23.32
CA LYS A 340 -10.24 0.43 23.31
C LYS A 340 -9.52 -0.50 22.33
N ASN A 341 -10.02 -1.72 22.15
CA ASN A 341 -9.55 -2.62 21.09
C ASN A 341 -9.83 -2.05 19.69
N LEU A 342 -11.05 -1.52 19.45
CA LEU A 342 -11.37 -0.78 18.21
C LEU A 342 -10.48 0.44 18.00
N GLU A 343 -10.03 1.10 19.07
CA GLU A 343 -9.07 2.22 19.00
C GLU A 343 -7.69 1.74 18.52
N LEU A 344 -7.18 0.62 19.04
CA LEU A 344 -5.92 -0.01 18.59
C LEU A 344 -5.97 -0.53 17.15
N GLN A 345 -7.14 -0.97 16.69
CA GLN A 345 -7.35 -1.53 15.34
C GLN A 345 -7.49 -0.47 14.23
N ARG A 346 -7.45 0.83 14.56
CA ARG A 346 -7.58 1.90 13.55
C ARG A 346 -6.42 1.86 12.55
N ASN A 347 -6.74 2.12 11.28
CA ASN A 347 -5.77 2.14 10.18
C ASN A 347 -4.63 3.16 10.39
N TYR A 348 -4.85 4.21 11.17
CA TYR A 348 -3.86 5.26 11.47
C TYR A 348 -3.24 5.17 12.87
N THR A 349 -3.65 4.22 13.72
CA THR A 349 -3.10 4.11 15.08
C THR A 349 -1.75 3.38 15.08
N THR A 350 -0.78 3.97 15.78
CA THR A 350 0.65 3.60 15.78
C THR A 350 1.19 3.44 17.19
N ALA A 351 2.46 3.04 17.36
CA ALA A 351 3.07 2.91 18.68
C ALA A 351 3.00 4.20 19.53
N VAL A 352 3.00 5.37 18.86
CA VAL A 352 2.86 6.71 19.48
C VAL A 352 1.56 6.86 20.28
N ASP A 353 0.47 6.21 19.86
CA ASP A 353 -0.81 6.25 20.58
C ASP A 353 -0.87 5.32 21.80
N LEU A 354 -0.01 4.30 21.86
CA LEU A 354 -0.21 3.13 22.72
C LEU A 354 -0.26 3.51 24.20
N PHE A 355 0.65 4.37 24.67
CA PHE A 355 0.67 4.83 26.06
C PHE A 355 -0.61 5.58 26.45
N ARG A 356 -1.13 6.43 25.57
CA ARG A 356 -2.41 7.15 25.80
C ARG A 356 -3.58 6.18 25.87
N ILE A 357 -3.65 5.21 24.95
CA ILE A 357 -4.74 4.24 24.88
C ILE A 357 -4.74 3.33 26.11
N ILE A 358 -3.58 2.75 26.44
CA ILE A 358 -3.40 1.80 27.55
C ILE A 358 -3.57 2.48 28.90
N THR A 359 -2.93 3.63 29.14
CA THR A 359 -3.12 4.38 30.40
C THR A 359 -4.58 4.81 30.57
N SER A 360 -5.24 5.25 29.50
CA SER A 360 -6.67 5.62 29.55
C SER A 360 -7.59 4.47 29.98
N ILE A 361 -7.30 3.21 29.60
CA ILE A 361 -8.07 2.06 30.09
C ILE A 361 -7.63 1.64 31.50
N LYS A 362 -6.32 1.59 31.81
CA LYS A 362 -5.82 1.29 33.17
C LYS A 362 -6.45 2.22 34.20
N THR A 363 -6.38 3.55 34.02
CA THR A 363 -6.99 4.54 34.91
C THR A 363 -8.50 4.33 35.06
N LYS A 364 -9.24 4.13 33.96
CA LYS A 364 -10.68 3.86 34.00
C LYS A 364 -11.07 2.57 34.73
N LEU A 365 -10.24 1.52 34.68
CA LEU A 365 -10.51 0.29 35.41
C LEU A 365 -10.16 0.46 36.89
N GLN A 366 -9.08 1.18 37.20
CA GLN A 366 -8.65 1.48 38.57
C GLN A 366 -9.66 2.39 39.30
N GLU A 367 -10.10 3.49 38.69
CA GLU A 367 -11.13 4.38 39.25
C GLU A 367 -12.43 3.62 39.61
N ARG A 368 -12.74 2.54 38.88
CA ARG A 368 -13.91 1.67 39.15
C ARG A 368 -13.70 0.71 40.30
N ILE A 369 -12.47 0.25 40.53
CA ILE A 369 -12.10 -0.49 41.73
C ILE A 369 -12.21 0.46 42.93
N ASP A 370 -11.53 1.62 42.85
CA ASP A 370 -11.44 2.60 43.94
C ASP A 370 -12.82 3.17 44.34
N SER A 371 -13.69 3.41 43.36
CA SER A 371 -15.06 3.92 43.57
C SER A 371 -16.13 2.81 43.74
N GLU A 372 -15.73 1.54 43.72
CA GLU A 372 -16.62 0.36 43.63
C GLU A 372 -17.73 0.49 42.55
N PHE A 373 -17.42 1.09 41.40
CA PHE A 373 -18.39 1.47 40.37
C PHE A 373 -18.38 0.57 39.12
N PHE A 374 -19.15 -0.52 39.23
CA PHE A 374 -19.30 -1.57 38.22
C PHE A 374 -20.31 -1.27 37.09
N GLY A 375 -20.70 0.00 36.92
CA GLY A 375 -21.70 0.45 35.95
C GLY A 375 -23.11 0.58 36.55
N ALA A 376 -23.91 1.53 36.04
CA ALA A 376 -25.20 1.91 36.63
C ALA A 376 -26.22 0.75 36.65
N ALA A 377 -26.35 0.02 35.54
CA ALA A 377 -27.25 -1.13 35.43
C ALA A 377 -26.84 -2.30 36.34
N CYS A 378 -25.55 -2.43 36.67
CA CYS A 378 -25.04 -3.37 37.66
C CYS A 378 -25.38 -2.89 39.07
N ARG A 379 -25.09 -1.63 39.41
CA ARG A 379 -25.38 -1.01 40.72
C ARG A 379 -26.83 -1.18 41.14
N TYR A 380 -27.80 -0.86 40.27
CA TYR A 380 -29.23 -1.01 40.59
C TYR A 380 -29.68 -2.45 40.83
N LYS A 381 -29.01 -3.44 40.23
CA LYS A 381 -29.28 -4.87 40.48
C LYS A 381 -28.59 -5.35 41.76
N LEU A 382 -27.35 -4.91 41.97
CA LEU A 382 -26.56 -5.22 43.16
C LEU A 382 -27.31 -4.78 44.44
N MET A 383 -27.85 -3.56 44.46
CA MET A 383 -28.64 -3.03 45.58
C MET A 383 -29.93 -3.81 45.92
N ARG A 384 -30.35 -4.77 45.08
CA ARG A 384 -31.53 -5.63 45.32
C ARG A 384 -31.16 -7.02 45.87
N LEU A 385 -29.87 -7.35 45.93
CA LEU A 385 -29.38 -8.64 46.43
C LEU A 385 -29.08 -8.57 47.94
N PRO A 386 -29.03 -9.71 48.65
CA PRO A 386 -28.60 -9.77 50.05
C PRO A 386 -27.20 -9.17 50.25
N ILE A 387 -26.93 -8.57 51.41
CA ILE A 387 -25.69 -7.82 51.69
C ILE A 387 -24.44 -8.69 51.50
N ASP A 388 -24.46 -9.94 51.97
CA ASP A 388 -23.34 -10.88 51.80
C ASP A 388 -23.09 -11.20 50.32
N THR A 389 -24.15 -11.36 49.54
CA THR A 389 -24.10 -11.53 48.09
C THR A 389 -23.52 -10.30 47.42
N GLN A 390 -23.91 -9.09 47.83
CA GLN A 390 -23.33 -7.85 47.32
C GLN A 390 -21.82 -7.78 47.56
N ASN A 391 -21.38 -8.05 48.79
CA ASN A 391 -19.97 -8.02 49.16
C ASN A 391 -19.15 -9.08 48.41
N ARG A 392 -19.68 -10.29 48.26
CA ARG A 392 -19.05 -11.36 47.46
C ARG A 392 -18.92 -10.97 45.98
N LEU A 393 -19.96 -10.41 45.38
CA LEU A 393 -19.95 -9.95 43.98
C LEU A 393 -18.98 -8.79 43.78
N LYS A 394 -18.98 -7.77 44.65
CA LYS A 394 -18.00 -6.67 44.62
C LYS A 394 -16.56 -7.21 44.64
N SER A 395 -16.25 -8.12 45.57
CA SER A 395 -14.92 -8.73 45.66
C SER A 395 -14.55 -9.48 44.37
N SER A 396 -15.51 -10.20 43.77
CA SER A 396 -15.32 -10.88 42.48
C SER A 396 -15.07 -9.91 41.33
N PHE A 397 -15.86 -8.83 41.23
CA PHE A 397 -15.71 -7.80 40.20
C PHE A 397 -14.39 -7.03 40.33
N ILE A 398 -13.97 -6.69 41.55
CA ILE A 398 -12.65 -6.10 41.82
C ILE A 398 -11.55 -7.04 41.34
N LYS A 399 -11.58 -8.32 41.73
CA LYS A 399 -10.60 -9.32 41.27
C LYS A 399 -10.55 -9.45 39.74
N PHE A 400 -11.69 -9.43 39.07
CA PHE A 400 -11.77 -9.46 37.60
C PHE A 400 -11.11 -8.23 36.96
N LEU A 401 -11.41 -7.02 37.47
CA LEU A 401 -10.79 -5.78 36.99
C LEU A 401 -9.28 -5.75 37.27
N SER A 402 -8.85 -6.16 38.46
CA SER A 402 -7.44 -6.27 38.84
C SER A 402 -6.68 -7.27 37.98
N ALA A 403 -7.30 -8.40 37.61
CA ALA A 403 -6.69 -9.39 36.71
C ALA A 403 -6.47 -8.82 35.29
N ILE A 404 -7.40 -7.98 34.79
CA ILE A 404 -7.21 -7.30 33.50
C ILE A 404 -6.06 -6.28 33.59
N ILE A 405 -5.98 -5.50 34.66
CA ILE A 405 -4.88 -4.54 34.86
C ILE A 405 -3.55 -5.29 34.94
N ALA A 406 -3.43 -6.30 35.80
CA ALA A 406 -2.22 -7.12 35.94
C ALA A 406 -1.81 -7.81 34.63
N TYR A 407 -2.77 -8.24 33.81
CA TYR A 407 -2.50 -8.76 32.47
C TYR A 407 -1.87 -7.67 31.58
N ILE A 408 -2.47 -6.49 31.49
CA ILE A 408 -1.93 -5.36 30.70
C ILE A 408 -0.51 -5.02 31.17
N ASP A 409 -0.30 -4.92 32.48
CA ASP A 409 0.97 -4.55 33.11
C ASP A 409 2.10 -5.54 32.72
N SER A 410 1.81 -6.84 32.72
CA SER A 410 2.79 -7.90 32.41
C SER A 410 3.42 -7.79 31.00
N TYR A 411 2.71 -7.15 30.04
CA TYR A 411 3.19 -6.89 28.68
C TYR A 411 3.65 -5.45 28.49
N PHE A 412 2.91 -4.47 29.03
CA PHE A 412 3.13 -3.06 28.75
C PHE A 412 4.26 -2.44 29.59
N ASP A 413 4.35 -2.80 30.88
CA ASP A 413 5.20 -2.07 31.82
C ASP A 413 6.70 -2.28 31.55
N LYS A 414 7.07 -3.38 30.88
CA LYS A 414 8.44 -3.65 30.40
C LYS A 414 9.00 -2.56 29.48
N ASN A 415 8.13 -1.86 28.74
CA ASN A 415 8.49 -0.83 27.77
C ASN A 415 7.74 0.49 28.01
N ILE A 416 7.19 0.71 29.22
CA ILE A 416 6.36 1.88 29.52
C ILE A 416 7.08 3.21 29.25
N THR A 417 8.35 3.33 29.66
CA THR A 417 9.17 4.54 29.44
C THR A 417 9.34 4.85 27.96
N PHE A 418 9.48 3.81 27.12
CA PHE A 418 9.56 3.96 25.67
C PHE A 418 8.25 4.47 25.09
N TYR A 419 7.13 3.80 25.38
CA TYR A 419 5.82 4.22 24.90
C TYR A 419 5.42 5.60 25.42
N GLN A 420 5.79 5.95 26.65
CA GLN A 420 5.59 7.27 27.23
C GLN A 420 6.38 8.35 26.46
N THR A 421 7.68 8.12 26.22
CA THR A 421 8.57 9.07 25.52
C THR A 421 8.10 9.33 24.09
N ILE A 422 7.68 8.31 23.35
CA ILE A 422 7.17 8.50 21.98
C ILE A 422 5.75 9.11 21.96
N SER A 423 4.97 9.00 23.04
CA SER A 423 3.59 9.52 23.06
C SER A 423 3.49 11.04 23.07
N TYR A 424 4.55 11.76 23.43
CA TYR A 424 4.60 13.22 23.35
C TYR A 424 4.38 13.74 21.91
N PHE A 425 4.77 12.96 20.90
CA PHE A 425 4.58 13.29 19.48
C PHE A 425 3.18 12.93 18.94
N GLY A 426 2.34 12.29 19.75
CA GLY A 426 0.93 11.97 19.46
C GLY A 426 -0.07 13.02 19.93
N GLN A 427 0.41 14.12 20.52
CA GLN A 427 -0.43 15.15 21.10
C GLN A 427 -0.90 16.17 20.04
N GLU A 428 -2.13 16.67 20.19
CA GLU A 428 -2.68 17.72 19.33
C GLU A 428 -2.06 19.09 19.64
N ASN A 429 -1.66 19.34 20.89
CA ASN A 429 -1.01 20.58 21.30
C ASN A 429 0.52 20.46 21.29
N ILE A 430 1.15 20.90 20.21
CA ILE A 430 2.61 20.88 20.04
C ILE A 430 3.31 21.94 20.92
N GLU A 431 2.60 22.94 21.45
CA GLU A 431 3.21 23.88 22.43
C GLU A 431 3.67 23.17 23.71
N GLY A 432 3.01 22.07 24.09
CA GLY A 432 3.38 21.24 25.24
C GLY A 432 4.65 20.41 25.05
N LEU A 433 5.12 20.21 23.82
CA LEU A 433 6.33 19.46 23.53
C LEU A 433 7.58 20.26 23.91
N THR A 434 8.47 19.67 24.69
CA THR A 434 9.71 20.30 25.19
C THR A 434 10.94 19.74 24.47
N TRP A 435 12.02 20.53 24.39
CA TRP A 435 13.28 20.06 23.80
C TRP A 435 13.83 18.81 24.50
N HIS A 436 13.72 18.75 25.83
CA HIS A 436 14.18 17.59 26.59
C HIS A 436 13.49 16.28 26.16
N GLN A 437 12.17 16.32 25.88
CA GLN A 437 11.44 15.17 25.35
C GLN A 437 11.86 14.80 23.92
N VAL A 438 12.22 15.81 23.11
CA VAL A 438 12.72 15.59 21.74
C VAL A 438 14.06 14.86 21.76
N ILE A 439 15.04 15.38 22.50
CA ILE A 439 16.38 14.76 22.56
C ILE A 439 16.36 13.40 23.26
N GLN A 440 15.62 13.27 24.38
CA GLN A 440 15.42 11.98 25.06
C GLN A 440 14.85 10.92 24.11
N CYS A 441 13.93 11.31 23.22
CA CYS A 441 13.39 10.40 22.22
C CYS A 441 14.48 9.98 21.22
N VAL A 442 15.21 10.93 20.62
CA VAL A 442 16.30 10.67 19.65
C VAL A 442 17.37 9.74 20.22
N GLU A 443 17.81 9.98 21.47
CA GLU A 443 18.74 9.13 22.21
C GLU A 443 18.19 7.70 22.40
N MET A 444 16.92 7.59 22.80
CA MET A 444 16.25 6.33 23.09
C MET A 444 16.06 5.44 21.84
N ILE A 445 15.67 6.04 20.71
CA ILE A 445 15.60 5.33 19.41
C ILE A 445 16.96 5.23 18.70
N LYS A 446 18.01 5.87 19.23
CA LYS A 446 19.38 5.90 18.69
C LYS A 446 19.44 6.37 17.23
N LEU A 447 18.69 7.42 16.89
CA LEU A 447 18.49 7.88 15.51
C LEU A 447 19.69 8.65 14.96
N LYS A 448 20.72 7.92 14.51
CA LYS A 448 21.99 8.47 13.98
C LYS A 448 21.87 9.33 12.70
N SER A 449 20.69 9.40 12.09
CA SER A 449 20.47 10.10 10.81
C SER A 449 20.18 11.59 10.96
N VAL A 450 20.20 12.12 12.19
CA VAL A 450 19.76 13.46 12.57
C VAL A 450 20.94 14.31 13.06
N ASP A 451 20.99 15.56 12.62
CA ASP A 451 21.86 16.62 13.10
C ASP A 451 21.14 17.33 14.27
N GLU A 452 21.70 17.28 15.49
CA GLU A 452 21.04 17.75 16.72
C GLU A 452 20.89 19.28 16.79
N ASP A 453 21.90 20.03 16.35
CA ASP A 453 21.86 21.50 16.31
C ASP A 453 20.77 21.95 15.34
N ARG A 454 20.71 21.35 14.14
CA ARG A 454 19.64 21.63 13.18
C ARG A 454 18.28 21.16 13.69
N LEU A 455 18.21 20.03 14.40
CA LEU A 455 16.95 19.56 15.00
C LEU A 455 16.40 20.58 16.01
N PHE A 456 17.25 21.24 16.78
CA PHE A 456 16.84 22.29 17.71
C PHE A 456 16.26 23.51 16.96
N ASP A 457 16.95 24.00 15.93
CA ASP A 457 16.47 25.10 15.09
C ASP A 457 15.13 24.75 14.41
N GLU A 458 15.03 23.54 13.85
CA GLU A 458 13.79 23.04 13.24
C GLU A 458 12.65 22.92 14.26
N PHE A 459 12.93 22.46 15.48
CA PHE A 459 11.96 22.34 16.56
C PHE A 459 11.42 23.71 17.01
N THR A 460 12.29 24.71 17.20
CA THR A 460 11.86 26.06 17.59
C THR A 460 11.02 26.72 16.49
N ASN A 461 11.41 26.55 15.22
CA ASN A 461 10.63 27.02 14.07
C ASN A 461 9.24 26.36 14.00
N VAL A 462 9.15 25.03 14.12
CA VAL A 462 7.87 24.31 14.12
C VAL A 462 6.94 24.79 15.24
N LYS A 463 7.46 25.04 16.45
CA LYS A 463 6.64 25.59 17.55
C LYS A 463 6.15 27.01 17.26
N SER A 464 6.99 27.86 16.67
CA SER A 464 6.61 29.23 16.27
C SER A 464 5.49 29.23 15.23
N VAL A 465 5.63 28.40 14.19
CA VAL A 465 4.62 28.25 13.14
C VAL A 465 3.33 27.66 13.70
N PHE A 466 3.40 26.62 14.54
CA PHE A 466 2.22 26.04 15.18
C PHE A 466 1.40 27.08 15.95
N LYS A 467 2.06 27.95 16.72
CA LYS A 467 1.39 29.06 17.41
C LYS A 467 0.70 30.03 16.43
N THR A 468 1.38 30.40 15.34
CA THR A 468 0.79 31.27 14.31
C THR A 468 -0.43 30.64 13.62
N LEU A 469 -0.50 29.30 13.54
CA LEU A 469 -1.69 28.57 13.04
C LEU A 469 -2.86 28.61 14.04
N LEU A 470 -2.58 28.60 15.36
CA LEU A 470 -3.61 28.73 16.41
C LEU A 470 -4.20 30.14 16.47
N ASP A 471 -3.42 31.16 16.14
CA ASP A 471 -3.85 32.57 16.09
C ASP A 471 -4.71 32.90 14.84
N GLN A 472 -4.90 31.96 13.90
CA GLN A 472 -5.72 32.16 12.70
C GLN A 472 -7.24 32.13 13.00
N PRO A 473 -8.07 32.85 12.22
CA PRO A 473 -9.53 32.81 12.35
C PRO A 473 -10.16 31.47 11.91
N VAL A 474 -9.42 30.64 11.16
CA VAL A 474 -9.86 29.30 10.72
C VAL A 474 -9.36 28.27 11.72
N SER A 475 -10.20 27.34 12.16
CA SER A 475 -9.78 26.33 13.15
C SER A 475 -8.63 25.46 12.63
N LEU A 476 -7.72 25.04 13.51
CA LEU A 476 -6.60 24.15 13.15
C LEU A 476 -7.08 22.86 12.44
N PHE A 477 -8.23 22.32 12.85
CA PHE A 477 -8.86 21.18 12.18
C PHE A 477 -9.20 21.49 10.72
N ASP A 478 -9.88 22.61 10.46
CA ASP A 478 -10.31 22.97 9.10
C ASP A 478 -9.08 23.30 8.21
N GLN A 479 -8.02 23.90 8.78
CA GLN A 479 -6.74 24.11 8.11
C GLN A 479 -6.08 22.78 7.69
N VAL A 480 -5.97 21.82 8.61
CA VAL A 480 -5.39 20.49 8.33
C VAL A 480 -6.24 19.72 7.31
N GLN A 481 -7.57 19.73 7.42
CA GLN A 481 -8.42 19.05 6.45
C GLN A 481 -8.35 19.69 5.06
N ALA A 482 -8.23 21.01 4.95
CA ALA A 482 -8.00 21.68 3.67
C ALA A 482 -6.66 21.26 3.03
N PHE A 483 -5.60 21.11 3.83
CA PHE A 483 -4.32 20.54 3.36
C PHE A 483 -4.50 19.10 2.84
N ILE A 484 -5.16 18.22 3.59
CA ILE A 484 -5.36 16.81 3.19
C ILE A 484 -6.20 16.70 1.91
N ARG A 485 -7.29 17.46 1.79
CA ARG A 485 -8.10 17.54 0.55
C ARG A 485 -7.24 17.96 -0.64
N LYS A 486 -6.42 19.01 -0.49
CA LYS A 486 -5.51 19.50 -1.53
C LYS A 486 -4.43 18.47 -1.93
N GLN A 487 -4.05 17.53 -1.06
CA GLN A 487 -3.13 16.44 -1.43
C GLN A 487 -3.84 15.28 -2.13
N ASN A 488 -5.06 14.94 -1.72
CA ASN A 488 -5.87 13.87 -2.30
C ASN A 488 -6.58 14.26 -3.61
N ASP A 489 -6.56 15.54 -3.97
CA ASP A 489 -7.25 16.09 -5.14
C ASP A 489 -6.87 15.39 -6.46
N ILE A 490 -7.83 14.59 -6.96
CA ILE A 490 -7.71 13.75 -8.15
C ILE A 490 -7.55 14.61 -9.42
N SER A 491 -7.95 15.89 -9.41
CA SER A 491 -7.84 16.79 -10.57
C SER A 491 -6.39 17.04 -11.02
N LYS A 492 -5.42 16.89 -10.11
CA LYS A 492 -3.98 16.94 -10.41
C LYS A 492 -3.52 15.83 -11.35
N ILE A 493 -4.30 14.75 -11.50
CA ILE A 493 -4.06 13.69 -12.47
C ILE A 493 -4.63 14.13 -13.84
N ASN A 494 -3.99 15.13 -14.46
CA ASN A 494 -4.30 15.66 -15.80
C ASN A 494 -5.76 16.12 -16.07
N ASN A 495 -6.08 17.36 -15.71
CA ASN A 495 -7.13 18.22 -16.31
C ASN A 495 -8.41 17.48 -16.77
N CYS A 496 -9.14 16.90 -15.83
CA CYS A 496 -10.51 16.44 -16.05
C CYS A 496 -11.54 17.40 -15.42
N VAL A 497 -12.71 17.43 -16.04
CA VAL A 497 -13.76 18.48 -15.97
C VAL A 497 -14.09 18.98 -14.56
N ASP A 498 -14.20 20.31 -14.42
CA ASP A 498 -14.84 20.99 -13.29
C ASP A 498 -16.33 20.59 -13.21
N GLU A 499 -16.64 19.58 -12.39
CA GLU A 499 -18.00 19.33 -11.90
C GLU A 499 -18.02 19.62 -10.41
N LYS A 500 -19.01 20.40 -9.96
CA LYS A 500 -19.17 20.76 -8.56
C LYS A 500 -19.30 19.50 -7.72
N GLU A 501 -18.64 19.49 -6.56
CA GLU A 501 -18.83 18.44 -5.57
C GLU A 501 -20.23 18.59 -4.96
N ASP A 502 -21.08 17.57 -5.14
CA ASP A 502 -22.30 17.41 -4.36
C ASP A 502 -21.89 16.87 -2.98
N ASP A 503 -21.93 17.74 -1.97
CA ASP A 503 -21.65 17.45 -0.56
C ASP A 503 -22.83 16.64 0.05
N ASP A 504 -22.89 15.34 -0.26
CA ASP A 504 -23.84 14.38 0.34
C ASP A 504 -23.13 13.07 0.72
N ASP A 505 -22.60 12.97 1.97
CA ASP A 505 -23.07 11.97 2.95
C ASP A 505 -22.55 12.20 4.39
N ASP A 506 -23.28 11.60 5.34
CA ASP A 506 -23.00 11.32 6.75
C ASP A 506 -23.08 12.45 7.80
N HIS A 507 -24.32 12.76 8.18
CA HIS A 507 -24.66 13.38 9.45
C HIS A 507 -24.51 12.40 10.64
N LEU A 508 -23.30 12.29 11.22
CA LEU A 508 -23.13 11.85 12.61
C LEU A 508 -22.18 12.75 13.41
N THR A 509 -22.73 13.34 14.47
CA THR A 509 -22.04 14.26 15.39
C THR A 509 -20.90 13.58 16.14
N THR A 510 -19.65 13.87 15.74
CA THR A 510 -18.44 13.52 16.50
C THR A 510 -17.46 14.69 16.48
N ASN A 511 -16.70 14.87 17.57
CA ASN A 511 -15.79 16.02 17.74
C ASN A 511 -14.81 16.17 16.57
N LYS A 512 -14.60 17.42 16.11
CA LYS A 512 -13.52 17.80 15.18
C LYS A 512 -12.14 17.56 15.82
N ILE A 513 -11.65 16.32 15.76
CA ILE A 513 -10.37 15.90 16.34
C ILE A 513 -9.25 16.05 15.30
N VAL A 514 -8.16 16.71 15.66
CA VAL A 514 -6.99 16.83 14.78
C VAL A 514 -6.18 15.54 14.86
N ARG A 515 -6.01 14.87 13.72
CA ARG A 515 -5.10 13.71 13.61
C ARG A 515 -3.65 14.18 13.70
N SER A 516 -2.91 13.72 14.71
CA SER A 516 -1.52 14.14 14.95
C SER A 516 -0.60 13.80 13.78
N ASP A 517 -0.78 12.65 13.13
CA ASP A 517 -0.05 12.27 11.93
C ASP A 517 -0.31 13.23 10.74
N GLN A 518 -1.54 13.71 10.58
CA GLN A 518 -1.90 14.70 9.56
C GLN A 518 -1.37 16.09 9.91
N LEU A 519 -1.40 16.48 11.19
CA LEU A 519 -0.85 17.74 11.69
C LEU A 519 0.66 17.84 11.43
N TRP A 520 1.43 16.78 11.71
CA TRP A 520 2.85 16.77 11.39
C TRP A 520 3.12 16.93 9.90
N MET A 521 2.36 16.24 9.03
CA MET A 521 2.53 16.39 7.59
C MET A 521 2.11 17.76 7.05
N PHE A 522 1.09 18.39 7.65
CA PHE A 522 0.75 19.78 7.36
C PHE A 522 1.89 20.72 7.76
N LEU A 523 2.43 20.59 8.99
CA LEU A 523 3.55 21.40 9.45
C LEU A 523 4.78 21.24 8.56
N PHE A 524 5.18 20.02 8.20
CA PHE A 524 6.28 19.78 7.27
C PHE A 524 6.02 20.20 5.81
N SER A 525 4.79 20.59 5.47
CA SER A 525 4.49 21.21 4.16
C SER A 525 4.72 22.72 4.16
N ILE A 526 4.80 23.35 5.34
CA ILE A 526 5.01 24.79 5.55
C ILE A 526 6.30 25.12 6.31
N THR A 527 6.98 24.13 6.90
CA THR A 527 8.31 24.26 7.53
C THR A 527 9.35 23.39 6.82
N GLN A 528 10.54 23.94 6.60
CA GLN A 528 11.68 23.17 6.10
C GLN A 528 12.36 22.45 7.28
N SER A 529 11.80 21.32 7.69
CA SER A 529 12.24 20.57 8.89
C SER A 529 12.67 19.13 8.58
N PRO A 530 13.76 18.90 7.83
CA PRO A 530 14.19 17.56 7.41
C PRO A 530 14.64 16.64 8.55
N ASN A 531 15.30 17.14 9.59
CA ASN A 531 15.74 16.32 10.74
C ASN A 531 14.56 15.93 11.62
N PHE A 532 13.67 16.88 11.90
CA PHE A 532 12.45 16.61 12.67
C PHE A 532 11.51 15.69 11.88
N LYS A 533 11.41 15.85 10.55
CA LYS A 533 10.66 14.92 9.69
C LYS A 533 11.22 13.50 9.73
N LYS A 534 12.54 13.29 9.77
CA LYS A 534 13.13 11.94 9.96
C LYS A 534 12.67 11.31 11.28
N LEU A 535 12.72 12.06 12.39
CA LEU A 535 12.25 11.60 13.71
C LEU A 535 10.76 11.21 13.66
N ILE A 536 9.89 12.08 13.15
CA ILE A 536 8.46 11.80 13.07
C ILE A 536 8.16 10.63 12.12
N CYS A 537 8.81 10.55 10.95
CA CYS A 537 8.68 9.40 10.04
C CYS A 537 9.07 8.09 10.74
N PHE A 538 10.16 8.07 11.52
CA PHE A 538 10.55 6.90 12.30
C PHE A 538 9.44 6.51 13.28
N LEU A 539 9.00 7.45 14.14
CA LEU A 539 8.02 7.17 15.19
C LEU A 539 6.67 6.67 14.64
N TYR A 540 6.14 7.28 13.58
CA TYR A 540 4.86 6.89 12.98
C TYR A 540 4.95 5.66 12.06
N SER A 541 6.16 5.22 11.68
CA SER A 541 6.35 3.92 11.01
C SER A 541 6.19 2.73 11.96
N LEU A 542 6.31 2.92 13.28
CA LEU A 542 6.24 1.85 14.28
C LEU A 542 4.79 1.34 14.49
N PRO A 543 4.51 0.05 14.29
CA PRO A 543 3.18 -0.51 14.48
C PRO A 543 2.84 -0.64 15.98
N CYS A 544 1.57 -0.46 16.33
CA CYS A 544 1.08 -0.69 17.70
C CYS A 544 0.72 -2.15 17.99
N SER A 545 0.43 -2.94 16.95
CA SER A 545 -0.06 -4.32 17.05
C SER A 545 -0.03 -5.01 15.69
N ASN A 546 -0.18 -6.35 15.68
CA ASN A 546 -0.36 -7.14 14.45
C ASN A 546 -1.78 -7.03 13.84
N ALA A 547 -2.64 -6.14 14.35
CA ALA A 547 -4.06 -6.06 13.98
C ALA A 547 -4.31 -5.82 12.47
N PHE A 548 -3.36 -5.18 11.77
CA PHE A 548 -3.47 -4.99 10.32
C PHE A 548 -3.36 -6.34 9.58
N VAL A 549 -2.39 -7.18 9.94
CA VAL A 549 -2.21 -8.52 9.35
C VAL A 549 -3.39 -9.44 9.68
N GLU A 550 -3.87 -9.40 10.93
CA GLU A 550 -5.10 -10.11 11.33
C GLU A 550 -6.32 -9.66 10.51
N SER A 551 -6.42 -8.37 10.17
CA SER A 551 -7.47 -7.88 9.29
C SER A 551 -7.35 -8.43 7.86
N VAL A 552 -6.12 -8.63 7.35
CA VAL A 552 -5.87 -9.29 6.06
C VAL A 552 -6.33 -10.74 6.11
N PHE A 553 -6.00 -11.49 7.16
CA PHE A 553 -6.48 -12.86 7.34
C PHE A 553 -8.00 -12.95 7.49
N SER A 554 -8.61 -12.01 8.21
CA SER A 554 -10.07 -11.91 8.32
C SER A 554 -10.73 -11.71 6.96
N GLN A 555 -10.24 -10.75 6.16
CA GLN A 555 -10.72 -10.54 4.80
C GLN A 555 -10.46 -11.74 3.88
N MET A 556 -9.30 -12.40 4.00
CA MET A 556 -8.98 -13.62 3.26
C MET A 556 -9.96 -14.76 3.58
N LYS A 557 -10.32 -14.96 4.86
CA LYS A 557 -11.35 -15.92 5.30
C LYS A 557 -12.71 -15.61 4.64
N HIS A 558 -13.09 -14.33 4.49
CA HIS A 558 -14.32 -13.93 3.80
C HIS A 558 -14.25 -14.12 2.27
N LEU A 559 -13.08 -13.92 1.63
CA LEU A 559 -12.88 -14.16 0.20
C LEU A 559 -12.97 -15.65 -0.17
N LEU A 560 -12.50 -16.55 0.70
CA LEU A 560 -12.44 -18.00 0.48
C LEU A 560 -13.73 -18.78 0.86
N ASN A 561 -14.86 -18.10 0.99
CA ASN A 561 -16.15 -18.73 1.34
C ASN A 561 -16.68 -19.69 0.25
N ASP A 562 -17.62 -20.58 0.57
CA ASP A 562 -18.12 -21.63 -0.34
C ASP A 562 -18.61 -21.14 -1.71
N ARG A 563 -19.19 -19.93 -1.77
CA ARG A 563 -19.68 -19.33 -3.02
C ARG A 563 -18.55 -18.77 -3.89
N ARG A 564 -17.33 -18.68 -3.34
CA ARG A 564 -16.12 -18.09 -3.93
C ARG A 564 -14.89 -19.02 -3.92
N LYS A 565 -14.99 -20.24 -3.38
CA LYS A 565 -13.96 -21.32 -3.29
C LYS A 565 -13.24 -21.75 -4.59
N ARG A 566 -13.40 -21.03 -5.71
CA ARG A 566 -12.78 -21.31 -7.03
C ARG A 566 -11.87 -20.16 -7.52
N MET A 567 -11.47 -19.25 -6.63
CA MET A 567 -10.47 -18.22 -6.92
C MET A 567 -9.06 -18.79 -6.70
N THR A 568 -8.10 -18.40 -7.52
CA THR A 568 -6.70 -18.80 -7.35
C THR A 568 -6.01 -17.90 -6.33
N ASN A 569 -4.85 -18.33 -5.82
CA ASN A 569 -4.13 -17.63 -4.74
C ASN A 569 -3.68 -16.24 -5.22
N GLU A 570 -3.32 -16.09 -6.50
CA GLU A 570 -2.98 -14.80 -7.11
C GLU A 570 -4.20 -13.87 -7.17
N LEU A 571 -5.41 -14.40 -7.39
CA LEU A 571 -6.65 -13.61 -7.43
C LEU A 571 -7.08 -13.17 -6.03
N VAL A 572 -6.91 -14.02 -5.02
CA VAL A 572 -7.11 -13.67 -3.61
C VAL A 572 -6.12 -12.57 -3.20
N SER A 573 -4.83 -12.74 -3.55
CA SER A 573 -3.78 -11.74 -3.32
C SER A 573 -4.12 -10.40 -3.99
N ALA A 574 -4.51 -10.41 -5.27
CA ALA A 574 -4.91 -9.21 -6.01
C ALA A 574 -6.13 -8.50 -5.39
N GLU A 575 -7.16 -9.24 -4.97
CA GLU A 575 -8.31 -8.64 -4.28
C GLU A 575 -7.94 -8.01 -2.95
N LEU A 576 -7.07 -8.65 -2.16
CA LEU A 576 -6.59 -8.08 -0.91
C LEU A 576 -5.78 -6.81 -1.17
N LYS A 577 -4.84 -6.81 -2.14
CA LYS A 577 -4.10 -5.60 -2.53
C LYS A 577 -5.03 -4.47 -2.97
N ILE A 578 -6.05 -4.73 -3.80
CA ILE A 578 -7.05 -3.72 -4.20
C ILE A 578 -7.86 -3.21 -2.99
N ARG A 579 -8.25 -4.10 -2.08
CA ARG A 579 -9.04 -3.75 -0.88
C ARG A 579 -8.26 -2.87 0.10
N PHE A 580 -7.00 -3.22 0.36
CA PHE A 580 -6.16 -2.61 1.40
C PHE A 580 -5.31 -1.43 0.91
N ASN A 581 -4.86 -1.42 -0.35
CA ASN A 581 -3.97 -0.37 -0.87
C ASN A 581 -4.74 0.82 -1.47
N SER A 582 -6.06 0.70 -1.66
CA SER A 582 -6.93 1.79 -2.11
C SER A 582 -7.93 2.21 -1.04
N THR A 583 -7.99 3.50 -0.74
CA THR A 583 -9.02 4.10 0.12
C THR A 583 -10.22 4.64 -0.64
N LEU A 584 -10.16 4.69 -1.99
CA LEU A 584 -11.21 5.28 -2.84
C LEU A 584 -12.56 4.56 -2.67
N SER A 585 -13.63 5.34 -2.59
CA SER A 585 -14.99 4.86 -2.81
C SER A 585 -15.20 4.36 -4.25
N CYS A 586 -16.33 3.70 -4.51
CA CYS A 586 -16.63 3.24 -5.86
C CYS A 586 -16.91 4.40 -6.83
N THR A 587 -17.44 5.53 -6.35
CA THR A 587 -17.72 6.72 -7.17
C THR A 587 -16.45 7.49 -7.49
N GLU A 588 -15.58 7.73 -6.50
CA GLU A 588 -14.25 8.34 -6.72
C GLU A 588 -13.39 7.50 -7.67
N MET A 589 -13.47 6.16 -7.59
CA MET A 589 -12.69 5.28 -8.46
C MET A 589 -13.02 5.47 -9.96
N TYR A 590 -14.26 5.78 -10.33
CA TYR A 590 -14.60 6.09 -11.72
C TYR A 590 -13.88 7.35 -12.21
N LYS A 591 -13.91 8.43 -11.40
CA LYS A 591 -13.17 9.67 -11.67
C LYS A 591 -11.66 9.40 -11.74
N TYR A 592 -11.10 8.68 -10.76
CA TYR A 592 -9.69 8.31 -10.70
C TYR A 592 -9.21 7.55 -11.95
N ILE A 593 -9.98 6.57 -12.44
CA ILE A 593 -9.63 5.87 -13.69
C ILE A 593 -9.65 6.85 -14.86
N LEU A 594 -10.71 7.65 -15.03
CA LEU A 594 -10.83 8.60 -16.15
C LEU A 594 -9.64 9.60 -16.21
N CYS A 595 -9.20 10.08 -15.07
CA CYS A 595 -8.03 10.95 -14.94
C CYS A 595 -6.71 10.20 -15.25
N ASN A 596 -6.58 8.95 -14.79
CA ASN A 596 -5.36 8.15 -14.93
C ASN A 596 -5.24 7.48 -16.32
N GLN A 597 -4.60 8.19 -17.25
CA GLN A 597 -4.41 7.75 -18.64
C GLN A 597 -3.67 6.42 -18.80
N ASP A 598 -2.67 6.13 -17.96
CA ASP A 598 -1.94 4.86 -18.02
C ASP A 598 -2.80 3.69 -17.51
N LEU A 599 -3.60 3.93 -16.47
CA LEU A 599 -4.57 2.94 -15.98
C LEU A 599 -5.67 2.67 -17.02
N LEU A 600 -6.24 3.71 -17.65
CA LEU A 600 -7.16 3.58 -18.79
C LEU A 600 -6.54 2.77 -19.93
N LYS A 601 -5.29 3.07 -20.29
CA LYS A 601 -4.56 2.37 -21.34
C LYS A 601 -4.36 0.90 -20.98
N ALA A 602 -4.03 0.58 -19.74
CA ALA A 602 -3.90 -0.80 -19.25
C ALA A 602 -5.23 -1.58 -19.26
N ILE A 603 -6.36 -0.94 -18.88
CA ILE A 603 -7.69 -1.56 -18.96
C ILE A 603 -8.08 -1.83 -20.43
N LYS A 604 -7.80 -0.89 -21.34
CA LYS A 604 -8.04 -1.05 -22.78
C LYS A 604 -7.14 -2.13 -23.40
N SER A 605 -5.83 -2.11 -23.10
CA SER A 605 -4.81 -2.97 -23.72
C SER A 605 -5.07 -4.46 -23.54
N ASP A 606 -4.88 -5.26 -24.59
CA ASP A 606 -4.95 -6.72 -24.51
C ASP A 606 -3.74 -7.35 -23.78
N GLU A 607 -2.74 -6.55 -23.41
CA GLU A 607 -1.62 -6.97 -22.56
C GLU A 607 -2.08 -7.51 -21.20
N LYS A 608 -3.25 -7.06 -20.70
CA LYS A 608 -3.90 -7.61 -19.49
C LYS A 608 -4.18 -9.12 -19.58
N TYR A 609 -4.17 -9.71 -20.78
CA TYR A 609 -4.34 -11.15 -21.01
C TYR A 609 -3.03 -11.93 -21.17
N THR A 610 -1.85 -11.31 -21.02
CA THR A 610 -0.55 -11.92 -21.38
C THR A 610 -0.25 -13.26 -20.70
N PHE A 611 -0.76 -13.52 -19.48
CA PHE A 611 -0.59 -14.83 -18.84
C PHE A 611 -1.27 -15.99 -19.60
N LYS A 612 -2.31 -15.73 -20.42
CA LYS A 612 -2.90 -16.75 -21.30
C LYS A 612 -1.94 -17.20 -22.40
N LYS A 613 -1.00 -16.35 -22.84
CA LYS A 613 -0.02 -16.72 -23.88
C LYS A 613 1.06 -17.66 -23.35
N LYS A 614 1.42 -17.57 -22.07
CA LYS A 614 2.39 -18.49 -21.42
C LYS A 614 1.83 -19.87 -21.06
N ARG A 615 0.53 -20.13 -21.26
CA ARG A 615 -0.10 -21.46 -21.07
C ARG A 615 -0.38 -22.20 -22.39
N ILE A 616 0.11 -21.68 -23.52
CA ILE A 616 0.05 -22.34 -24.83
C ILE A 616 1.45 -22.25 -25.47
N GLN A 617 2.40 -22.93 -24.85
CA GLN A 617 3.68 -23.36 -25.41
C GLN A 617 4.19 -24.55 -24.57
#